data_AF-A0A967YIL4-F1
#
_entry.id   AF-A0A967YIL4-F1
#
_cell.length_a   1.000
_cell.length_b   1.000
_cell.length_c   1.000
_cell.angle_alpha   90.00
_cell.angle_beta   90.00
_cell.angle_gamma   90.00
#
_symmetry.space_group_name_H-M   'P 1'
#
loop_
_entity.id
_entity.type
_entity.pdbx_description
1 polymer ?
#
loop_
_entity_poly.entity_id
_entity_poly.type
_entity_poly.pdbx_seq_one_letter_code
_entity_poly.pdbx_strand_id
1 'polypeptide(L)'
;FIGPDNGVFSFVFQREGAQVYEILLDEFAEEISTTFHGRDVFAPIAAWIAAKKSLKNYLAPVKEAHTFLHSPHQISENEFEIEVMHVDHFGNLIL
;
A
#
# COMPACT_ATOMS: atom_id res chain seq x y z
N PHE A 1 7.69 -0.14 2.91
CA PHE A 1 6.95 -1.04 2.00
C PHE A 1 7.03 -0.50 0.58
N ILE A 2 6.85 -1.33 -0.45
CA ILE A 2 6.84 -0.93 -1.87
C ILE A 2 5.79 -1.78 -2.60
N GLY A 3 4.97 -1.16 -3.44
CA GLY A 3 3.94 -1.85 -4.22
C GLY A 3 2.96 -0.88 -4.87
N PRO A 4 1.84 -1.40 -5.42
CA PRO A 4 0.86 -0.58 -6.12
C PRO A 4 0.07 0.31 -5.15
N ASP A 5 -0.30 1.50 -5.62
CA ASP A 5 -1.23 2.37 -4.90
C ASP A 5 -2.69 2.00 -5.20
N ASN A 6 -3.11 0.83 -4.69
CA ASN A 6 -4.45 0.27 -4.88
C ASN A 6 -5.14 -0.06 -3.54
N GLY A 7 -4.65 0.50 -2.44
CA GLY A 7 -5.16 0.21 -1.10
C GLY A 7 -4.51 -1.00 -0.41
N VAL A 8 -3.62 -1.77 -1.05
CA VAL A 8 -2.97 -2.93 -0.37
C VAL A 8 -2.24 -2.56 0.93
N PHE A 9 -1.83 -1.30 1.08
CA PHE A 9 -1.15 -0.78 2.27
C PHE A 9 -2.07 -0.12 3.29
N SER A 10 -3.40 -0.18 3.14
CA SER A 10 -4.34 0.54 4.00
C SER A 10 -4.09 0.30 5.50
N PHE A 11 -3.96 -0.97 5.92
CA PHE A 11 -3.68 -1.32 7.33
C PHE A 11 -2.30 -0.88 7.82
N VAL A 12 -1.31 -0.79 6.92
CA VAL A 12 0.02 -0.28 7.26
C VAL A 12 -0.07 1.20 7.60
N PHE A 13 -0.76 1.97 6.74
CA PHE A 13 -0.96 3.40 6.95
C PHE A 13 -1.71 3.69 8.25
N GLN A 14 -2.76 2.92 8.56
CA GLN A 14 -3.54 3.06 9.78
C GLN A 14 -2.71 2.80 11.05
N ARG A 15 -1.81 1.80 11.03
CA ARG A 15 -1.05 1.39 12.22
C ARG A 15 0.13 2.30 12.53
N GLU A 16 0.88 2.70 11.52
CA GLU A 16 2.21 3.31 11.72
C GLU A 16 2.29 4.77 11.26
N GLY A 17 1.35 5.21 10.41
CA GLY A 17 1.56 6.40 9.58
C GLY A 17 2.70 6.19 8.59
N ALA A 18 2.71 6.92 7.47
CA ALA A 18 3.75 6.77 6.46
C ALA A 18 4.05 8.06 5.71
N GLN A 19 5.32 8.23 5.32
CA GLN A 19 5.67 9.11 4.21
C GLN A 19 5.55 8.29 2.93
N VAL A 20 4.72 8.76 2.01
CA VAL A 20 4.43 8.06 0.76
C VAL A 20 5.15 8.74 -0.39
N TYR A 21 5.73 7.92 -1.26
CA TYR A 21 6.41 8.37 -2.46
C TYR A 21 5.93 7.56 -3.66
N GLU A 22 5.63 8.25 -4.76
CA GLU A 22 5.34 7.67 -6.06
C GLU A 22 6.64 7.34 -6.78
N ILE A 23 6.66 6.20 -7.48
CA ILE A 23 7.77 5.82 -8.36
C ILE A 23 7.53 6.45 -9.73
N LEU A 24 8.44 7.32 -10.16
CA LEU A 24 8.38 7.98 -11.46
C LEU A 24 8.83 6.99 -12.55
N LEU A 25 7.87 6.33 -13.21
CA LEU A 25 8.12 5.25 -14.17
C LEU A 25 8.98 5.70 -15.35
N ASP A 26 8.70 6.89 -15.90
CA ASP A 26 9.42 7.45 -17.05
C ASP A 26 10.90 7.70 -16.74
N GLU A 27 11.21 8.06 -15.50
CA GLU A 27 12.59 8.27 -15.04
C GLU A 27 13.28 6.94 -14.71
N PHE A 28 12.50 5.89 -14.43
CA PHE A 28 13.00 4.62 -13.90
C PHE A 28 13.48 3.66 -14.99
N ALA A 29 12.72 3.51 -16.08
CA ALA A 29 13.10 2.65 -17.21
C ALA A 29 12.36 3.05 -18.50
N GLU A 30 13.04 2.90 -19.64
CA GLU A 30 12.45 3.19 -20.97
C GLU A 30 11.33 2.20 -21.36
N GLU A 31 11.44 0.93 -20.92
CA GLU A 31 10.45 -0.11 -21.20
C GLU A 31 10.07 -0.85 -19.92
N ILE A 32 8.77 -0.90 -19.63
CA ILE A 32 8.19 -1.58 -18.47
C ILE A 32 7.03 -2.47 -18.96
N SER A 33 6.99 -3.73 -18.51
CA SER A 33 5.91 -4.65 -18.89
C SER A 33 4.57 -4.21 -18.31
N THR A 34 3.51 -4.25 -19.12
CA THR A 34 2.14 -3.86 -18.70
C THR A 34 1.51 -4.77 -17.65
N THR A 35 2.01 -6.01 -17.51
CA THR A 35 1.41 -7.04 -16.64
C THR A 35 2.32 -7.49 -15.49
N PHE A 36 3.53 -6.92 -15.37
CA PHE A 36 4.53 -7.47 -14.44
C PHE A 36 5.32 -6.41 -13.65
N HIS A 37 4.64 -5.35 -13.23
CA HIS A 37 5.20 -4.28 -12.38
C HIS A 37 5.84 -4.79 -11.07
N GLY A 38 5.39 -5.94 -10.54
CA GLY A 38 6.02 -6.58 -9.39
C GLY A 38 7.50 -6.91 -9.62
N ARG A 39 7.82 -7.51 -10.78
CA ARG A 39 9.19 -7.83 -11.17
C ARG A 39 9.93 -6.61 -11.71
N ASP A 40 9.26 -5.83 -12.56
CA ASP A 40 9.96 -4.82 -13.37
C ASP A 40 10.17 -3.52 -12.61
N VAL A 41 9.28 -3.16 -11.68
CA VAL A 41 9.30 -1.87 -10.97
C VAL A 41 9.55 -2.05 -9.48
N PHE A 42 8.70 -2.84 -8.80
CA PHE A 42 8.72 -2.90 -7.34
C PHE A 42 9.95 -3.65 -6.80
N ALA A 43 10.32 -4.78 -7.40
CA ALA A 43 11.47 -5.57 -6.96
C ALA A 43 12.82 -4.83 -7.12
N PRO A 44 13.13 -4.15 -8.24
CA PRO A 44 14.41 -3.44 -8.37
C PRO A 44 14.48 -2.21 -7.46
N ILE A 45 13.39 -1.46 -7.29
CA ILE A 45 13.33 -0.37 -6.31
C ILE A 45 13.60 -0.91 -4.90
N ALA A 46 13.00 -2.04 -4.52
CA ALA A 46 13.27 -2.68 -3.23
C ALA A 46 14.75 -3.06 -3.08
N ALA A 47 15.36 -3.63 -4.13
CA ALA A 47 16.78 -3.96 -4.14
C ALA A 47 17.67 -2.71 -4.01
N TRP A 48 17.32 -1.61 -4.68
CA TRP A 48 18.05 -0.35 -4.60
C TRP A 48 17.98 0.28 -3.21
N ILE A 49 16.81 0.25 -2.56
CA ILE A 49 16.65 0.67 -1.16
C ILE A 49 17.53 -0.19 -0.23
N ALA A 50 17.46 -1.52 -0.38
CA ALA A 50 18.26 -2.43 0.43
C ALA A 50 19.77 -2.21 0.25
N ALA A 51 20.19 -1.87 -0.98
CA ALA A 51 21.57 -1.50 -1.31
C ALA A 51 21.94 -0.06 -0.93
N LYS A 52 21.04 0.71 -0.30
CA LYS A 52 21.22 2.13 0.08
C LYS A 52 21.59 3.04 -1.10
N LYS A 53 21.09 2.73 -2.30
CA LYS A 53 21.23 3.62 -3.46
C LYS A 53 20.36 4.86 -3.29
N SER A 54 20.82 5.98 -3.84
CA SER A 54 20.00 7.20 -3.90
C SER A 54 18.85 7.03 -4.88
N LEU A 55 17.65 7.38 -4.44
CA LEU A 55 16.41 7.31 -5.24
C LEU A 55 15.79 8.69 -5.54
N LYS A 56 16.53 9.77 -5.28
CA LYS A 56 16.00 11.14 -5.30
C LYS A 56 15.33 11.53 -6.63
N ASN A 57 15.81 11.01 -7.74
CA ASN A 57 15.29 11.31 -9.07
C ASN A 57 14.16 10.36 -9.51
N TYR A 58 13.93 9.29 -8.76
CA TYR A 58 12.96 8.24 -9.10
C TYR A 58 11.72 8.27 -8.21
N LEU A 59 11.71 9.11 -7.17
CA LEU A 59 10.65 9.17 -6.17
C LEU A 59 10.14 10.60 -5.99
N ALA A 60 8.83 10.77 -6.07
CA ALA A 60 8.14 12.04 -5.78
C ALA A 60 7.25 11.87 -4.54
N PRO A 61 7.24 12.82 -3.58
CA PRO A 61 6.38 12.72 -2.41
C PRO A 61 4.91 12.86 -2.80
N VAL A 62 4.05 12.04 -2.19
CA VAL A 62 2.58 12.10 -2.37
C VAL A 62 1.93 12.49 -1.05
N LYS A 63 0.88 13.31 -1.12
CA LYS A 63 0.14 13.76 0.07
C LYS A 63 -0.83 12.69 0.59
N GLU A 64 -1.44 11.93 -0.30
CA GLU A 64 -2.49 10.96 0.00
C GLU A 64 -2.27 9.70 -0.82
N ALA A 65 -2.48 8.54 -0.21
CA ALA A 65 -2.43 7.24 -0.86
C ALA A 65 -3.82 6.59 -0.79
N HIS A 66 -4.13 5.69 -1.73
CA HIS A 66 -5.39 4.99 -1.71
C HIS A 66 -5.50 4.10 -0.46
N THR A 67 -6.69 4.16 0.16
CA THR A 67 -7.07 3.30 1.28
C THR A 67 -8.49 2.82 1.09
N PHE A 68 -8.74 1.55 1.44
CA PHE A 68 -10.09 0.97 1.49
C PHE A 68 -10.63 0.90 2.93
N LEU A 69 -9.89 1.40 3.92
CA LEU A 69 -10.35 1.36 5.30
C LEU A 69 -11.46 2.36 5.54
N HIS A 70 -12.51 1.87 6.18
CA HIS A 70 -13.65 2.65 6.62
C HIS A 70 -13.72 2.58 8.14
N SER A 71 -14.13 3.67 8.78
CA SER A 71 -14.42 3.66 10.21
C SER A 71 -15.69 2.84 10.45
N PRO A 72 -15.76 2.05 11.55
CA PRO A 72 -17.00 1.40 11.98
C PRO A 72 -18.18 2.38 12.03
N HIS A 73 -19.34 1.95 11.55
CA HIS A 73 -20.54 2.78 11.56
C HIS A 73 -21.20 2.66 12.93
N GLN A 74 -21.12 3.71 13.74
CA GLN A 74 -21.75 3.73 15.06
C GLN A 74 -23.25 4.00 14.93
N ILE A 75 -24.08 3.03 15.31
CA ILE A 75 -25.55 3.14 15.29
C ILE A 75 -26.04 3.85 16.56
N SER A 76 -25.45 3.54 17.72
CA SER A 76 -25.77 4.16 19.01
C SER A 76 -24.57 4.16 19.95
N GLU A 77 -24.72 4.69 21.17
CA GLU A 77 -23.62 4.81 22.14
C GLU A 77 -22.84 3.51 22.36
N ASN A 78 -23.53 2.36 22.33
CA ASN A 78 -22.94 1.03 22.57
C ASN A 78 -23.17 0.03 21.42
N GLU A 79 -23.50 0.51 20.22
CA GLU A 79 -23.83 -0.34 19.08
C GLU A 79 -23.09 0.12 17.82
N PHE A 80 -22.37 -0.81 17.21
CA PHE A 80 -21.61 -0.57 15.99
C PHE A 80 -22.01 -1.60 14.93
N GLU A 81 -22.20 -1.10 13.72
CA GLU A 81 -22.25 -1.89 12.50
C GLU A 81 -20.85 -1.98 11.91
N ILE A 82 -20.45 -3.22 11.64
CA ILE A 82 -19.13 -3.59 11.14
C ILE A 82 -19.26 -4.71 10.12
N GLU A 83 -18.26 -4.81 9.26
CA GLU A 83 -18.16 -5.86 8.25
C GLU A 83 -17.16 -6.93 8.70
N VAL A 84 -17.44 -8.20 8.43
CA VAL A 84 -16.46 -9.27 8.63
C VAL A 84 -15.37 -9.12 7.57
N MET A 85 -14.17 -8.72 7.97
CA MET A 85 -13.03 -8.53 7.07
C MET A 85 -12.46 -9.84 6.54
N HIS A 86 -12.44 -10.89 7.37
CA HIS A 86 -11.90 -12.19 6.99
C HIS A 86 -12.53 -13.31 7.81
N VAL A 87 -12.76 -14.46 7.17
CA VAL A 87 -13.06 -15.72 7.87
C VAL A 87 -11.81 -16.59 7.78
N ASP A 88 -11.20 -16.88 8.92
CA ASP A 88 -9.98 -17.66 8.94
C ASP A 88 -10.24 -19.15 8.63
N HIS A 89 -9.16 -19.91 8.48
CA HIS A 89 -9.25 -21.34 8.14
C HIS A 89 -9.96 -22.19 9.21
N PHE A 90 -10.03 -21.73 10.46
CA PHE A 90 -10.73 -22.41 11.56
C PHE A 90 -12.21 -22.00 11.66
N GLY A 91 -12.65 -21.00 10.89
CA GLY A 91 -14.00 -20.45 10.92
C GLY A 91 -14.19 -19.29 11.91
N ASN A 92 -13.10 -18.71 12.43
CA ASN A 92 -13.20 -17.51 13.26
C ASN A 92 -13.51 -16.29 12.39
N LEU A 93 -14.33 -15.38 12.92
CA LEU A 93 -14.66 -14.12 12.28
C LEU A 93 -13.64 -13.05 12.70
N ILE A 94 -12.95 -12.48 11.73
CA ILE A 94 -12.07 -11.33 11.91
C ILE A 94 -12.85 -10.09 11.49
N LEU A 95 -13.01 -9.19 12.46
CA LEU A 95 -13.75 -7.94 12.37
C LEU A 95 -12.79 -6.77 12.21
#